data_AF-A0A2V8M8I0-F1
#
_entry.id   AF-A0A2V8M8I0-F1
#
_cell.length_a   1.000
_cell.length_b   1.000
_cell.length_c   1.000
_cell.angle_alpha   90.00
_cell.angle_beta   90.00
_cell.angle_gamma   90.00
#
_symmetry.space_group_name_H-M   'P 1'
#
loop_
_entity.id
_entity.type
_entity.pdbx_description
1 polymer ?
#
loop_
_entity_poly.entity_id
_entity_poly.type
_entity_poly.pdbx_seq_one_letter_code
_entity_poly.pdbx_strand_id
1 'polypeptide(L)'
;MVGEQFRMKVGIKCPIECDLTNGNFGICDPEGTQVAGGTLTGDRWPGTSGLYVAKSKNVRTEVVGCMLAVNQIITELSSKICALNIALEEQMKLRVNARVSLLAVAGIVAASLALFTGVQAQQRGGASVAIDNDDIGGVVASAKGPEAGVWVIAETTDLPAKFAKMVVTDNQGRYVLPDLPQASYQVFVRGYGLVDSVRVAAKPGQHLDLKAVVAPDGRAAAQVYPANYWLSLLRIPKGDLSDKDVVIETKRCYSCHQVGDVATRDLSKNLGSYKSSLEKWDHHVTMGPSGPGMAANFKAMGAQRKAYADWTDRIAEGAYPKTAPPRPTGVERNLVISMWDWALPTSRRGDVAATDERNPTMNANGLIYGSIQGSDILAVLDPRKNETSMIKIPSNGPMIDSDTPASPYWGTEKIWERKSDPRSPAMDSHGRVWV
;
A
#
# COMPACT_ATOMS: atom_id res chain seq x y z
N MET A 1 3.11 2.58 36.54
CA MET A 1 2.84 1.42 37.42
C MET A 1 3.15 0.18 36.60
N VAL A 2 4.25 -0.50 36.90
CA VAL A 2 4.68 -1.72 36.20
C VAL A 2 4.29 -2.90 37.09
N GLY A 3 3.50 -3.85 36.59
CA GLY A 3 3.13 -5.07 37.31
C GLY A 3 1.67 -5.21 37.76
N GLU A 4 0.78 -4.27 37.42
CA GLU A 4 -0.66 -4.44 37.73
C GLU A 4 -1.35 -5.39 36.75
N GLN A 5 -2.15 -6.31 37.29
CA GLN A 5 -2.98 -7.24 36.53
C GLN A 5 -4.33 -6.59 36.18
N PHE A 6 -4.67 -6.48 34.90
CA PHE A 6 -5.98 -6.00 34.46
C PHE A 6 -6.80 -7.12 33.80
N ARG A 7 -8.13 -6.99 33.90
CA ARG A 7 -9.08 -7.83 33.15
C ARG A 7 -9.33 -7.14 31.81
N MET A 8 -9.18 -7.88 30.71
CA MET A 8 -9.55 -7.39 29.38
C MET A 8 -10.70 -8.21 28.79
N LYS A 9 -11.54 -7.55 28.00
CA LYS A 9 -12.52 -8.20 27.12
C LYS A 9 -11.94 -8.19 25.72
N VAL A 10 -11.77 -9.36 25.13
CA VAL A 10 -11.30 -9.52 23.75
C VAL A 10 -12.53 -9.82 22.89
N GLY A 11 -12.71 -9.04 21.82
CA GLY A 11 -13.74 -9.25 20.81
C GLY A 11 -13.11 -9.78 19.53
N ILE A 12 -13.54 -10.95 19.05
CA ILE A 12 -13.03 -11.55 17.80
C ILE A 12 -14.17 -11.58 16.79
N LYS A 13 -13.97 -10.95 15.63
CA LYS A 13 -14.94 -10.89 14.53
C LYS A 13 -14.48 -11.79 13.37
N CYS A 14 -15.29 -12.78 12.99
CA CYS A 14 -15.11 -13.49 11.72
C CYS A 14 -16.05 -12.90 10.64
N PRO A 15 -15.53 -12.58 9.43
CA PRO A 15 -16.34 -12.02 8.34
C PRO A 15 -17.22 -13.04 7.58
N ILE A 16 -17.10 -14.35 7.82
CA ILE A 16 -17.80 -15.43 7.08
C ILE A 16 -18.62 -16.34 8.02
N GLU A 17 -19.29 -15.77 9.03
CA GLU A 17 -20.16 -16.51 9.97
C GLU A 17 -19.50 -17.74 10.64
N CYS A 18 -18.18 -17.71 10.88
CA CYS A 18 -17.48 -18.81 11.55
C CYS A 18 -18.12 -19.12 12.92
N ASP A 19 -18.24 -20.42 13.24
CA ASP A 19 -18.39 -20.84 14.63
C ASP A 19 -17.03 -20.86 15.31
N LEU A 20 -16.80 -19.90 16.21
CA LEU A 20 -15.57 -19.79 17.01
C LEU A 20 -15.80 -20.24 18.46
N THR A 21 -16.90 -20.92 18.74
CA THR A 21 -17.19 -21.49 20.05
C THR A 21 -16.06 -22.44 20.46
N ASN A 22 -15.55 -22.29 21.68
CA ASN A 22 -14.39 -23.02 22.20
C ASN A 22 -13.06 -22.77 21.47
N GLY A 23 -13.00 -21.77 20.58
CA GLY A 23 -11.75 -21.33 19.96
C GLY A 23 -10.80 -20.75 21.02
N ASN A 24 -9.54 -21.17 21.00
CA ASN A 24 -8.49 -20.59 21.84
C ASN A 24 -7.90 -19.36 21.16
N PHE A 25 -7.60 -18.33 21.95
CA PHE A 25 -6.83 -17.17 21.49
C PHE A 25 -5.59 -16.98 22.37
N GLY A 26 -4.52 -16.52 21.74
CA GLY A 26 -3.30 -16.06 22.39
C GLY A 26 -3.16 -14.54 22.30
N ILE A 27 -2.43 -13.96 23.23
CA ILE A 27 -2.01 -12.56 23.23
C ILE A 27 -0.49 -12.59 23.33
N CYS A 28 0.20 -11.95 22.40
CA CYS A 28 1.66 -11.92 22.37
C CYS A 28 2.22 -10.53 22.70
N ASP A 29 3.46 -10.51 23.20
CA ASP A 29 4.29 -9.30 23.24
C ASP A 29 4.82 -8.95 21.83
N PRO A 30 5.47 -7.79 21.64
CA PRO A 30 6.04 -7.39 20.35
C PRO A 30 7.07 -8.37 19.77
N GLU A 31 7.72 -9.16 20.63
CA GLU A 31 8.70 -10.18 20.27
C GLU A 31 8.05 -11.52 19.86
N GLY A 32 6.73 -11.63 19.95
CA GLY A 32 5.95 -12.81 19.53
C GLY A 32 5.75 -13.86 20.63
N THR A 33 6.19 -13.60 21.86
CA THR A 33 5.99 -14.51 23.00
C THR A 33 4.56 -14.37 23.52
N GLN A 34 3.85 -15.50 23.67
CA GLN A 34 2.50 -15.47 24.22
C GLN A 34 2.53 -15.08 25.71
N VAL A 35 1.97 -13.92 26.04
CA VAL A 35 1.88 -13.35 27.39
C VAL A 35 0.54 -13.59 28.07
N ALA A 36 -0.52 -13.89 27.30
CA ALA A 36 -1.82 -14.27 27.83
C ALA A 36 -2.64 -15.07 26.80
N GLY A 37 -3.83 -15.51 27.19
CA GLY A 37 -4.75 -16.22 26.31
C GLY A 37 -6.09 -16.50 26.98
N GLY A 38 -6.94 -17.23 26.28
CA GLY A 38 -8.20 -17.70 26.80
C GLY A 38 -8.99 -18.49 25.77
N THR A 39 -10.19 -18.89 26.16
CA THR A 39 -11.11 -19.65 25.33
C THR A 39 -12.38 -18.82 25.12
N LEU A 40 -12.88 -18.79 23.89
CA LEU A 40 -14.13 -18.12 23.53
C LEU A 40 -15.32 -18.91 24.10
N THR A 41 -16.21 -18.23 24.85
CA THR A 41 -17.30 -18.87 25.58
C THR A 41 -18.52 -19.23 24.72
N GLY A 42 -18.45 -19.05 23.39
CA GLY A 42 -19.58 -19.23 22.47
C GLY A 42 -20.60 -18.09 22.48
N ASP A 43 -20.64 -17.29 23.55
CA ASP A 43 -21.49 -16.12 23.64
C ASP A 43 -21.09 -15.05 22.61
N ARG A 44 -22.05 -14.69 21.74
CA ARG A 44 -21.90 -13.56 20.82
C ARG A 44 -22.34 -12.26 21.49
N TRP A 45 -21.69 -11.15 21.14
CA TRP A 45 -22.12 -9.84 21.59
C TRP A 45 -23.56 -9.57 21.08
N PRO A 46 -24.49 -9.11 21.94
CA PRO A 46 -25.88 -8.88 21.54
C PRO A 46 -25.98 -7.98 20.29
N GLY A 47 -26.75 -8.43 19.30
CA GLY A 47 -26.94 -7.69 18.04
C GLY A 47 -25.82 -7.83 17.00
N THR A 48 -24.89 -8.79 17.18
CA THR A 48 -23.83 -9.06 16.20
C THR A 48 -23.91 -10.48 15.64
N SER A 49 -23.59 -10.66 14.35
CA SER A 49 -23.58 -11.97 13.68
C SER A 49 -22.28 -12.76 13.86
N GLY A 50 -21.23 -12.19 14.47
CA GLY A 50 -19.93 -12.86 14.52
C GLY A 50 -18.91 -12.28 15.49
N LEU A 51 -19.31 -11.49 16.48
CA LEU A 51 -18.39 -10.97 17.51
C LEU A 51 -18.46 -11.85 18.77
N TYR A 52 -17.42 -12.66 18.99
CA TYR A 52 -17.27 -13.49 20.18
C TYR A 52 -16.50 -12.73 21.25
N VAL A 53 -16.88 -12.91 22.52
CA VAL A 53 -16.25 -12.21 23.64
C VAL A 53 -15.62 -13.21 24.59
N ALA A 54 -14.38 -12.95 25.00
CA ALA A 54 -13.77 -13.67 26.10
C ALA A 54 -13.11 -12.72 27.10
N LYS A 55 -13.07 -13.16 28.36
CA LYS A 55 -12.35 -12.47 29.44
C LYS A 55 -10.99 -13.15 29.61
N SER A 56 -9.90 -12.42 29.36
CA SER A 56 -8.56 -12.87 29.72
C SER A 56 -8.12 -12.23 31.04
N LYS A 57 -7.40 -13.00 31.86
CA LYS A 57 -6.74 -12.53 33.09
C LYS A 57 -5.23 -12.57 32.85
N ASN A 58 -4.48 -11.66 33.51
CA ASN A 58 -3.01 -11.61 33.53
C ASN A 58 -2.31 -11.00 32.29
N VAL A 59 -2.78 -9.87 31.78
CA VAL A 59 -2.08 -9.17 30.70
C VAL A 59 -1.12 -8.11 31.25
N ARG A 60 0.12 -8.06 30.75
CA ARG A 60 1.11 -7.01 31.06
C ARG A 60 1.02 -5.86 30.06
N THR A 61 1.45 -4.66 30.43
CA THR A 61 1.22 -3.37 29.73
C THR A 61 1.91 -3.18 28.37
N GLU A 62 2.53 -4.20 27.81
CA GLU A 62 3.16 -4.15 26.47
C GLU A 62 2.58 -5.27 25.62
N VAL A 63 1.49 -4.97 24.91
CA VAL A 63 0.81 -5.94 24.03
C VAL A 63 0.42 -5.27 22.73
N VAL A 64 0.78 -5.92 21.63
CA VAL A 64 0.21 -5.73 20.29
C VAL A 64 -0.66 -6.95 20.01
N GLY A 65 -1.93 -6.76 19.63
CA GLY A 65 -2.82 -7.87 19.31
C GLY A 65 -2.34 -8.63 18.07
N CYS A 66 -1.99 -9.90 18.23
CA CYS A 66 -1.71 -10.84 17.14
C CYS A 66 -2.59 -12.08 17.31
N MET A 67 -3.30 -12.48 16.25
CA MET A 67 -4.21 -13.63 16.25
C MET A 67 -3.50 -14.85 15.64
N LEU A 68 -3.23 -15.88 16.46
CA LEU A 68 -2.88 -17.21 15.97
C LEU A 68 -4.18 -17.94 15.59
N ALA A 69 -4.21 -18.45 14.35
CA ALA A 69 -5.34 -19.15 13.78
C ALA A 69 -5.69 -20.45 14.52
N VAL A 70 -6.99 -20.71 14.52
CA VAL A 70 -7.70 -21.87 15.06
C VAL A 70 -7.06 -23.17 14.57
N ASN A 71 -6.49 -23.95 15.49
CA ASN A 71 -5.99 -25.29 15.22
C ASN A 71 -7.12 -26.31 15.41
N GLN A 72 -8.16 -26.21 14.57
CA GLN A 72 -9.19 -27.22 14.30
C GLN A 72 -10.05 -26.66 13.16
N ILE A 73 -10.25 -27.43 12.08
CA ILE A 73 -10.89 -27.05 10.80
C ILE A 73 -9.92 -26.59 9.68
N ILE A 74 -8.72 -27.19 9.55
CA ILE A 74 -8.09 -27.48 8.23
C ILE A 74 -7.28 -28.78 8.37
N THR A 75 -7.96 -29.88 8.66
CA THR A 75 -7.31 -31.22 8.68
C THR A 75 -8.17 -32.34 8.13
N GLU A 76 -9.17 -32.03 7.29
CA GLU A 76 -9.99 -33.07 6.63
C GLU A 76 -10.16 -32.90 5.10
N LEU A 77 -9.35 -32.06 4.44
CA LEU A 77 -9.40 -31.94 2.97
C LEU A 77 -8.04 -32.02 2.24
N SER A 78 -6.96 -32.42 2.91
CA SER A 78 -5.63 -32.58 2.29
C SER A 78 -4.92 -33.92 2.55
N SER A 79 -5.60 -34.94 3.09
CA SER A 79 -4.98 -36.24 3.43
C SER A 79 -5.19 -37.36 2.40
N LYS A 80 -5.41 -37.04 1.12
CA LYS A 80 -5.25 -38.02 0.03
C LYS A 80 -4.27 -37.45 -0.98
N ILE A 81 -3.21 -38.23 -1.23
CA ILE A 81 -2.04 -37.96 -2.10
C ILE A 81 -0.88 -37.30 -1.35
N CYS A 82 -0.12 -38.09 -0.60
CA CYS A 82 1.32 -38.35 -0.84
C CYS A 82 1.90 -39.14 0.34
N ALA A 83 1.69 -40.46 0.37
CA ALA A 83 2.50 -41.38 1.15
C ALA A 83 3.05 -42.42 0.19
N LEU A 84 4.19 -42.09 -0.43
CA LEU A 84 4.99 -43.06 -1.15
C LEU A 84 6.47 -42.78 -0.86
N ASN A 85 7.08 -43.69 -0.12
CA ASN A 85 8.53 -43.90 0.08
C ASN A 85 9.23 -42.76 0.88
N ILE A 86 10.11 -43.02 1.85
CA ILE A 86 11.21 -43.98 1.86
C ILE A 86 11.49 -44.44 3.31
N ALA A 87 11.81 -45.72 3.40
CA ALA A 87 12.16 -46.50 4.57
C ALA A 87 13.58 -46.21 5.12
N LEU A 88 13.70 -46.46 6.42
CA LEU A 88 14.87 -46.97 7.18
C LEU A 88 16.18 -47.20 6.41
N GLU A 89 17.28 -46.65 6.94
CA GLU A 89 18.61 -47.24 6.76
C GLU A 89 19.32 -47.46 8.10
N GLU A 90 19.49 -48.74 8.41
CA GLU A 90 20.38 -49.28 9.43
C GLU A 90 21.85 -49.13 9.01
N GLN A 91 22.69 -48.97 10.02
CA GLN A 91 24.15 -48.97 9.94
C GLN A 91 24.69 -50.32 9.45
N MET A 92 25.45 -50.34 8.35
CA MET A 92 26.33 -51.47 8.04
C MET A 92 27.72 -51.00 7.60
N LYS A 93 28.73 -51.38 8.39
CA LYS A 93 30.16 -51.17 8.11
C LYS A 93 30.64 -52.21 7.10
N LEU A 94 31.34 -51.76 6.06
CA LEU A 94 32.17 -52.62 5.22
C LEU A 94 33.56 -52.00 5.05
N ARG A 95 34.58 -52.76 5.46
CA ARG A 95 36.00 -52.52 5.22
C ARG A 95 36.35 -53.09 3.85
N VAL A 96 36.89 -52.29 2.93
CA VAL A 96 37.54 -52.82 1.71
C VAL A 96 38.82 -52.04 1.41
N ASN A 97 39.86 -52.79 1.07
CA ASN A 97 41.28 -52.47 1.05
C ASN A 97 41.72 -51.38 0.05
N ALA A 98 42.59 -50.50 0.53
CA ALA A 98 43.34 -49.52 -0.25
C ALA A 98 44.48 -50.21 -1.04
N ARG A 99 44.23 -50.66 -2.29
CA ARG A 99 45.31 -51.05 -3.23
C ARG A 99 44.91 -51.26 -4.71
N VAL A 100 43.79 -50.71 -5.18
CA VAL A 100 43.39 -50.82 -6.62
C VAL A 100 43.10 -49.46 -7.27
N SER A 101 43.51 -48.36 -6.64
CA SER A 101 43.14 -46.99 -7.02
C SER A 101 44.11 -46.29 -7.99
N LEU A 102 44.71 -46.97 -8.97
CA LEU A 102 45.74 -46.31 -9.81
C LEU A 102 45.70 -46.56 -11.33
N LEU A 103 44.70 -47.25 -11.89
CA LEU A 103 44.58 -47.39 -13.35
C LEU A 103 43.20 -47.02 -13.94
N ALA A 104 42.25 -46.56 -13.14
CA ALA A 104 40.93 -46.12 -13.62
C ALA A 104 40.75 -44.58 -13.69
N VAL A 105 41.75 -43.79 -13.26
CA VAL A 105 41.63 -42.32 -13.16
C VAL A 105 42.08 -41.60 -14.46
N ALA A 106 42.90 -42.24 -15.31
CA ALA A 106 43.40 -41.59 -16.52
C ALA A 106 42.41 -41.62 -17.72
N GLY A 107 41.47 -42.57 -17.75
CA GLY A 107 40.50 -42.71 -18.84
C GLY A 107 39.27 -41.80 -18.73
N ILE A 108 38.91 -41.37 -17.52
CA ILE A 108 37.65 -40.61 -17.28
C ILE A 108 37.87 -39.10 -17.47
N VAL A 109 39.10 -38.60 -17.33
CA VAL A 109 39.42 -37.16 -17.49
C VAL A 109 39.45 -36.73 -18.97
N ALA A 110 39.81 -37.63 -19.89
CA ALA A 110 39.83 -37.31 -21.33
C ALA A 110 38.42 -37.35 -21.97
N ALA A 111 37.51 -38.17 -21.46
CA ALA A 111 36.13 -38.25 -21.96
C ALA A 111 35.21 -37.13 -21.43
N SER A 112 35.62 -36.41 -20.37
CA SER A 112 34.83 -35.32 -19.78
C SER A 112 35.16 -33.93 -20.33
N LEU A 113 36.24 -33.77 -21.14
CA LEU A 113 36.53 -32.50 -21.83
C LEU A 113 35.94 -32.37 -23.25
N ALA A 114 35.43 -33.45 -23.85
CA ALA A 114 34.86 -33.42 -25.21
C ALA A 114 33.33 -33.24 -25.27
N LEU A 115 32.65 -33.15 -24.12
CA LEU A 115 31.18 -32.99 -24.03
C LEU A 115 30.73 -31.55 -23.70
N PHE A 116 31.65 -30.59 -23.60
CA PHE A 116 31.32 -29.19 -23.25
C PHE A 116 31.19 -28.23 -24.44
N THR A 117 31.30 -28.70 -25.68
CA THR A 117 31.06 -27.89 -26.89
C THR A 117 29.78 -28.34 -27.57
N GLY A 118 28.62 -27.84 -27.11
CA GLY A 118 27.36 -28.11 -27.82
C GLY A 118 26.07 -27.96 -27.04
N VAL A 119 26.09 -27.76 -25.72
CA VAL A 119 24.87 -27.33 -25.02
C VAL A 119 24.74 -25.83 -25.19
N GLN A 120 24.20 -25.40 -26.34
CA GLN A 120 23.39 -24.19 -26.29
C GLN A 120 22.35 -24.44 -25.19
N ALA A 121 22.45 -23.68 -24.12
CA ALA A 121 21.36 -23.55 -23.19
C ALA A 121 20.16 -23.05 -24.00
N GLN A 122 19.31 -23.97 -24.44
CA GLN A 122 17.88 -23.72 -24.38
C GLN A 122 17.64 -23.35 -22.92
N GLN A 123 17.61 -22.04 -22.66
CA GLN A 123 16.90 -21.53 -21.51
C GLN A 123 15.60 -22.31 -21.52
N ARG A 124 15.39 -23.17 -20.52
CA ARG A 124 14.05 -23.67 -20.22
C ARG A 124 13.23 -22.40 -20.08
N GLY A 125 12.48 -22.05 -21.12
CA GLY A 125 11.47 -21.01 -21.05
C GLY A 125 10.64 -21.40 -19.84
N GLY A 126 10.69 -20.58 -18.79
CA GLY A 126 9.75 -20.74 -17.69
C GLY A 126 8.37 -20.84 -18.33
N ALA A 127 7.57 -21.83 -17.90
CA ALA A 127 6.22 -22.00 -18.42
C ALA A 127 5.57 -20.61 -18.53
N SER A 128 5.10 -20.25 -19.73
CA SER A 128 4.55 -18.92 -19.96
C SER A 128 3.45 -18.68 -18.92
N VAL A 129 3.43 -17.48 -18.35
CA VAL A 129 2.44 -17.13 -17.32
C VAL A 129 1.05 -17.32 -17.91
N ALA A 130 0.23 -18.18 -17.33
CA ALA A 130 -1.12 -18.39 -17.87
C ALA A 130 -1.90 -17.07 -17.86
N ILE A 131 -2.46 -16.72 -19.02
CA ILE A 131 -3.34 -15.57 -19.25
C ILE A 131 -4.50 -16.01 -20.11
N ASP A 132 -5.62 -15.32 -20.02
CA ASP A 132 -6.70 -15.39 -21.01
C ASP A 132 -6.71 -14.14 -21.91
N ASN A 133 -7.83 -13.87 -22.58
CA ASN A 133 -7.90 -12.86 -23.64
C ASN A 133 -8.05 -11.42 -23.12
N ASP A 134 -8.41 -11.24 -21.85
CA ASP A 134 -8.53 -9.94 -21.20
C ASP A 134 -7.43 -9.67 -20.18
N ASP A 135 -6.41 -10.54 -20.13
CA ASP A 135 -5.25 -10.41 -19.29
C ASP A 135 -4.03 -9.83 -20.02
N ILE A 136 -3.10 -9.21 -19.28
CA ILE A 136 -1.71 -9.01 -19.72
C ILE A 136 -0.78 -9.68 -18.72
N GLY A 137 0.09 -10.58 -19.16
CA GLY A 137 0.99 -11.32 -18.26
C GLY A 137 2.40 -11.44 -18.78
N GLY A 138 3.34 -11.71 -17.89
CA GLY A 138 4.75 -11.86 -18.28
C GLY A 138 5.68 -11.89 -17.10
N VAL A 139 6.97 -11.68 -17.37
CA VAL A 139 8.03 -11.67 -16.37
C VAL A 139 8.72 -10.31 -16.32
N VAL A 140 8.94 -9.82 -15.11
CA VAL A 140 9.78 -8.66 -14.85
C VAL A 140 11.18 -9.10 -14.46
N ALA A 141 12.19 -8.59 -15.17
CA ALA A 141 13.59 -8.80 -14.83
C ALA A 141 14.40 -7.50 -14.94
N SER A 142 15.48 -7.41 -14.16
CA SER A 142 16.49 -6.35 -14.26
C SER A 142 17.86 -6.94 -14.59
N ALA A 143 18.89 -6.09 -14.60
CA ALA A 143 20.28 -6.54 -14.68
C ALA A 143 20.70 -7.50 -13.54
N LYS A 144 19.90 -7.61 -12.47
CA LYS A 144 20.12 -8.52 -11.34
C LYS A 144 19.32 -9.83 -11.41
N GLY A 145 18.58 -10.05 -12.50
CA GLY A 145 17.68 -11.20 -12.65
C GLY A 145 16.21 -10.84 -12.41
N PRO A 146 15.33 -11.83 -12.16
CA PRO A 146 13.92 -11.60 -11.92
C PRO A 146 13.68 -10.67 -10.72
N GLU A 147 12.76 -9.72 -10.87
CA GLU A 147 12.43 -8.76 -9.81
C GLU A 147 11.18 -9.21 -9.06
N ALA A 148 11.35 -9.66 -7.83
CA ALA A 148 10.24 -10.02 -6.97
C ALA A 148 9.70 -8.82 -6.18
N GLY A 149 8.38 -8.79 -5.96
CA GLY A 149 7.73 -7.78 -5.12
C GLY A 149 7.76 -6.37 -5.70
N VAL A 150 7.84 -6.23 -7.03
CA VAL A 150 7.71 -4.96 -7.74
C VAL A 150 6.33 -4.83 -8.37
N TRP A 151 5.85 -3.60 -8.51
CA TRP A 151 4.55 -3.28 -9.10
C TRP A 151 4.65 -3.23 -10.62
N VAL A 152 3.73 -3.90 -11.29
CA VAL A 152 3.45 -3.70 -12.71
C VAL A 152 2.16 -2.89 -12.82
N ILE A 153 2.24 -1.77 -13.53
CA ILE A 153 1.20 -0.75 -13.60
C ILE A 153 0.81 -0.58 -15.06
N ALA A 154 -0.46 -0.80 -15.39
CA ALA A 154 -1.05 -0.50 -16.69
C ALA A 154 -1.95 0.72 -16.58
N GLU A 155 -1.62 1.80 -17.27
CA GLU A 155 -2.40 3.05 -17.33
C GLU A 155 -3.07 3.20 -18.70
N THR A 156 -4.29 3.72 -18.73
CA THR A 156 -4.99 4.09 -19.98
C THR A 156 -5.85 5.35 -19.80
N THR A 157 -5.99 6.08 -20.91
CA THR A 157 -6.93 7.20 -21.06
C THR A 157 -7.97 6.92 -22.15
N ASP A 158 -8.03 5.69 -22.67
CA ASP A 158 -8.95 5.30 -23.75
C ASP A 158 -10.37 5.01 -23.21
N LEU A 159 -10.50 4.82 -21.90
CA LEU A 159 -11.77 4.60 -21.22
C LEU A 159 -12.43 5.93 -20.81
N PRO A 160 -13.75 5.96 -20.56
CA PRO A 160 -14.44 7.20 -20.20
C PRO A 160 -13.88 7.91 -18.96
N ALA A 161 -13.33 7.15 -18.01
CA ALA A 161 -12.50 7.64 -16.91
C ALA A 161 -11.06 7.15 -17.08
N LYS A 162 -10.08 7.99 -16.73
CA LYS A 162 -8.68 7.54 -16.72
C LYS A 162 -8.55 6.40 -15.73
N PHE A 163 -7.85 5.36 -16.13
CA PHE A 163 -7.82 4.10 -15.41
C PHE A 163 -6.40 3.59 -15.27
N ALA A 164 -6.13 2.98 -14.12
CA ALA A 164 -4.92 2.21 -13.90
C ALA A 164 -5.25 0.88 -13.23
N LYS A 165 -4.56 -0.20 -13.63
CA LYS A 165 -4.54 -1.48 -12.93
C LYS A 165 -3.12 -1.79 -12.49
N MET A 166 -2.97 -2.24 -11.25
CA MET A 166 -1.68 -2.54 -10.63
C MET A 166 -1.69 -3.90 -9.98
N VAL A 167 -0.60 -4.63 -10.17
CA VAL A 167 -0.35 -5.95 -9.56
C VAL A 167 1.08 -6.03 -9.07
N VAL A 168 1.39 -7.06 -8.30
CA VAL A 168 2.71 -7.28 -7.74
C VAL A 168 3.30 -8.59 -8.25
N THR A 169 4.57 -8.55 -8.60
CA THR A 169 5.32 -9.73 -9.08
C THR A 169 5.60 -10.75 -7.98
N ASP A 170 5.59 -12.03 -8.34
CA ASP A 170 5.95 -13.14 -7.46
C ASP A 170 7.48 -13.32 -7.28
N ASN A 171 7.90 -14.41 -6.63
CA ASN A 171 9.33 -14.71 -6.41
C ASN A 171 10.15 -14.92 -7.69
N GLN A 172 9.48 -15.22 -8.81
CA GLN A 172 10.09 -15.44 -10.11
C GLN A 172 9.91 -14.23 -11.03
N GLY A 173 9.43 -13.09 -10.51
CA GLY A 173 9.16 -11.88 -11.29
C GLY A 173 7.90 -11.99 -12.16
N ARG A 174 7.08 -13.03 -12.01
CA ARG A 174 5.89 -13.25 -12.84
C ARG A 174 4.75 -12.35 -12.38
N TYR A 175 3.95 -11.87 -13.33
CA TYR A 175 2.75 -11.09 -13.06
C TYR A 175 1.64 -11.40 -14.06
N VAL A 176 0.40 -11.15 -13.63
CA VAL A 176 -0.79 -11.05 -14.49
C VAL A 176 -1.53 -9.79 -14.07
N LEU A 177 -1.85 -8.92 -15.02
CA LEU A 177 -2.80 -7.83 -14.90
C LEU A 177 -4.17 -8.37 -15.38
N PRO A 178 -5.05 -8.80 -14.46
CA PRO A 178 -6.23 -9.56 -14.88
C PRO A 178 -7.39 -8.67 -15.30
N ASP A 179 -8.35 -9.20 -16.04
CA ASP A 179 -9.65 -8.57 -16.32
C ASP A 179 -9.52 -7.09 -16.76
N LEU A 180 -8.66 -6.82 -17.76
CA LEU A 180 -8.46 -5.48 -18.29
C LEU A 180 -9.58 -5.13 -19.28
N PRO A 181 -10.26 -3.99 -19.11
CA PRO A 181 -11.15 -3.47 -20.14
C PRO A 181 -10.45 -3.35 -21.50
N GLN A 182 -11.20 -3.56 -22.58
CA GLN A 182 -10.66 -3.45 -23.94
C GLN A 182 -10.24 -2.01 -24.25
N ALA A 183 -8.93 -1.76 -24.22
CA ALA A 183 -8.29 -0.46 -24.41
C ALA A 183 -6.81 -0.66 -24.77
N SER A 184 -6.12 0.42 -25.16
CA SER A 184 -4.65 0.42 -25.22
C SER A 184 -4.09 0.88 -23.88
N TYR A 185 -3.01 0.23 -23.43
CA TYR A 185 -2.38 0.51 -22.15
C TYR A 185 -0.93 0.89 -22.31
N GLN A 186 -0.46 1.78 -21.43
CA GLN A 186 0.95 1.99 -21.16
C GLN A 186 1.33 1.22 -19.90
N VAL A 187 2.17 0.18 -20.06
CA VAL A 187 2.59 -0.71 -18.98
C VAL A 187 4.01 -0.40 -18.55
N PHE A 188 4.26 -0.27 -17.25
CA PHE A 188 5.59 -0.03 -16.69
C PHE A 188 5.76 -0.65 -15.31
N VAL A 189 7.01 -0.70 -14.86
CA VAL A 189 7.42 -1.28 -13.58
C VAL A 189 7.84 -0.18 -12.62
N ARG A 190 7.38 -0.28 -11.38
CA ARG A 190 7.85 0.51 -10.24
C ARG A 190 8.24 -0.42 -9.10
N GLY A 191 9.27 -0.08 -8.34
CA GLY A 191 9.66 -0.88 -7.17
C GLY A 191 10.70 -0.18 -6.30
N TYR A 192 10.73 -0.50 -5.01
CA TYR A 192 11.76 0.05 -4.12
C TYR A 192 13.15 -0.48 -4.50
N GLY A 193 14.14 0.41 -4.55
CA GLY A 193 15.48 0.09 -5.09
C GLY A 193 15.60 0.21 -6.61
N LEU A 194 14.52 0.58 -7.30
CA LEU A 194 14.47 0.81 -8.74
C LEU A 194 14.13 2.27 -9.05
N VAL A 195 14.29 2.66 -10.30
CA VAL A 195 13.57 3.80 -10.89
C VAL A 195 12.45 3.26 -11.78
N ASP A 196 11.44 4.09 -12.06
CA ASP A 196 10.38 3.70 -12.97
C ASP A 196 10.96 3.26 -14.32
N SER A 197 10.47 2.13 -14.84
CA SER A 197 10.86 1.69 -16.18
C SER A 197 10.26 2.59 -17.26
N VAL A 198 10.75 2.43 -18.49
CA VAL A 198 10.04 2.98 -19.65
C VAL A 198 8.63 2.38 -19.73
N ARG A 199 7.69 3.15 -20.26
CA ARG A 199 6.34 2.69 -20.55
C ARG A 199 6.33 1.93 -21.87
N VAL A 200 5.71 0.76 -21.89
CA VAL A 200 5.56 -0.10 -23.06
C VAL A 200 4.09 -0.18 -23.43
N ALA A 201 3.77 0.05 -24.71
CA ALA A 201 2.40 -0.09 -25.20
C ALA A 201 1.98 -1.56 -25.21
N ALA A 202 0.77 -1.85 -24.74
CA ALA A 202 0.22 -3.21 -24.68
C ALA A 202 -1.30 -3.21 -24.81
N LYS A 203 -1.86 -4.38 -25.11
CA LYS A 203 -3.30 -4.66 -25.19
C LYS A 203 -3.63 -5.96 -24.44
N PRO A 204 -4.87 -6.13 -23.94
CA PRO A 204 -5.30 -7.40 -23.36
C PRO A 204 -5.10 -8.59 -24.32
N GLY A 205 -4.83 -9.76 -23.75
CA GLY A 205 -4.46 -10.99 -24.45
C GLY A 205 -2.96 -11.11 -24.80
N GLN A 206 -2.12 -10.18 -24.36
CA GLN A 206 -0.70 -10.17 -24.69
C GLN A 206 0.19 -10.70 -23.57
N HIS A 207 1.19 -11.48 -23.96
CA HIS A 207 2.37 -11.71 -23.12
C HIS A 207 3.38 -10.57 -23.29
N LEU A 208 3.81 -9.98 -22.18
CA LEU A 208 4.73 -8.86 -22.16
C LEU A 208 5.79 -9.04 -21.08
N ASP A 209 7.02 -9.33 -21.47
CA ASP A 209 8.15 -9.27 -20.55
C ASP A 209 8.62 -7.82 -20.38
N LEU A 210 8.87 -7.42 -19.13
CA LEU A 210 9.23 -6.05 -18.79
C LEU A 210 10.64 -5.99 -18.20
N LYS A 211 11.38 -4.95 -18.62
CA LYS A 211 12.70 -4.66 -18.09
C LYS A 211 12.63 -3.60 -16.99
N ALA A 212 12.89 -4.01 -15.77
CA ALA A 212 13.07 -3.12 -14.64
C ALA A 212 14.43 -2.41 -14.68
N VAL A 213 14.49 -1.20 -14.13
CA VAL A 213 15.71 -0.38 -14.12
C VAL A 213 16.20 -0.23 -12.68
N VAL A 214 17.34 -0.84 -12.37
CA VAL A 214 18.00 -0.68 -11.07
C VAL A 214 18.37 0.79 -10.88
N ALA A 215 18.03 1.36 -9.73
CA ALA A 215 18.37 2.74 -9.45
C ALA A 215 19.90 2.93 -9.46
N PRO A 216 20.42 3.99 -10.11
CA PRO A 216 21.86 4.24 -10.19
C PRO A 216 22.49 4.55 -8.82
N ASP A 217 21.71 5.10 -7.89
CA ASP A 217 22.11 5.38 -6.52
C ASP A 217 20.90 5.37 -5.56
N GLY A 218 21.17 5.49 -4.26
CA GLY A 218 20.13 5.50 -3.23
C GLY A 218 19.19 6.71 -3.29
N ARG A 219 19.65 7.86 -3.80
CA ARG A 219 18.84 9.07 -3.92
C ARG A 219 17.84 8.95 -5.06
N ALA A 220 18.23 8.32 -6.16
CA ALA A 220 17.36 7.96 -7.27
C ALA A 220 16.31 6.92 -6.82
N ALA A 221 16.75 5.87 -6.10
CA ALA A 221 15.83 4.86 -5.54
C ALA A 221 14.78 5.48 -4.62
N ALA A 222 15.18 6.46 -3.80
CA ALA A 222 14.28 7.09 -2.84
C ALA A 222 13.16 7.92 -3.48
N GLN A 223 13.26 8.30 -4.76
CA GLN A 223 12.23 9.13 -5.40
C GLN A 223 10.87 8.44 -5.49
N VAL A 224 10.84 7.11 -5.49
CA VAL A 224 9.60 6.31 -5.48
C VAL A 224 9.21 5.85 -4.06
N TYR A 225 9.96 6.24 -3.02
CA TYR A 225 9.61 5.88 -1.66
C TYR A 225 8.37 6.65 -1.19
N PRO A 226 7.55 6.05 -0.31
CA PRO A 226 6.37 6.72 0.21
C PRO A 226 6.72 7.99 1.00
N ALA A 227 5.77 8.93 1.06
CA ALA A 227 5.98 10.24 1.70
C ALA A 227 6.42 10.14 3.17
N ASN A 228 5.94 9.15 3.93
CA ASN A 228 6.35 8.97 5.33
C ASN A 228 7.85 8.66 5.48
N TYR A 229 8.50 8.04 4.49
CA TYR A 229 9.97 7.84 4.52
C TYR A 229 10.70 9.17 4.37
N TRP A 230 10.22 10.06 3.51
CA TRP A 230 10.76 11.42 3.39
C TRP A 230 10.50 12.25 4.64
N LEU A 231 9.30 12.16 5.21
CA LEU A 231 8.95 12.80 6.47
C LEU A 231 9.81 12.31 7.64
N SER A 232 10.26 11.04 7.63
CA SER A 232 11.14 10.51 8.69
C SER A 232 12.48 11.24 8.83
N LEU A 233 12.88 12.03 7.83
CA LEU A 233 14.07 12.88 7.90
C LEU A 233 13.85 14.14 8.76
N LEU A 234 12.58 14.52 9.01
CA LEU A 234 12.22 15.61 9.91
C LEU A 234 12.58 15.20 11.34
N ARG A 235 13.51 15.95 11.94
CA ARG A 235 13.90 15.72 13.33
C ARG A 235 12.93 16.45 14.24
N ILE A 236 12.57 15.84 15.35
CA ILE A 236 11.81 16.52 16.41
C ILE A 236 12.72 17.60 17.01
N PRO A 237 12.43 18.89 16.82
CA PRO A 237 13.25 19.98 17.33
C PRO A 237 13.14 20.08 18.85
N LYS A 238 14.25 20.39 19.52
CA LYS A 238 14.25 20.77 20.94
C LYS A 238 13.88 22.25 21.08
N GLY A 239 13.19 22.59 22.15
CA GLY A 239 12.72 23.95 22.42
C GLY A 239 11.61 23.97 23.46
N ASP A 240 10.80 25.03 23.42
CA ASP A 240 9.79 25.35 24.43
C ASP A 240 8.64 24.33 24.47
N LEU A 241 8.24 23.78 23.33
CA LEU A 241 7.27 22.69 23.26
C LEU A 241 7.96 21.36 23.53
N SER A 242 7.27 20.50 24.30
CA SER A 242 7.71 19.13 24.51
C SER A 242 7.72 18.34 23.18
N ASP A 243 8.53 17.28 23.10
CA ASP A 243 8.56 16.40 21.92
C ASP A 243 7.14 15.88 21.55
N LYS A 244 6.32 15.61 22.57
CA LYS A 244 4.92 15.18 22.40
C LYS A 244 4.08 16.27 21.75
N ASP A 245 4.20 17.51 22.22
CA ASP A 245 3.39 18.62 21.72
C ASP A 245 3.80 19.01 20.30
N VAL A 246 5.11 18.97 19.99
CA VAL A 246 5.60 19.11 18.61
C VAL A 246 4.98 18.05 17.71
N VAL A 247 4.98 16.78 18.13
CA VAL A 247 4.35 15.70 17.36
C VAL A 247 2.84 15.93 17.19
N ILE A 248 2.14 16.42 18.21
CA ILE A 248 0.71 16.74 18.13
C ILE A 248 0.46 17.86 17.11
N GLU A 249 1.24 18.94 17.13
CA GLU A 249 1.09 20.03 16.18
C GLU A 249 1.44 19.57 14.75
N THR A 250 2.48 18.76 14.57
CA THR A 250 2.79 18.14 13.28
C THR A 250 1.65 17.23 12.79
N LYS A 251 1.01 16.45 13.68
CA LYS A 251 -0.19 15.62 13.38
C LYS A 251 -1.36 16.42 12.84
N ARG A 252 -1.53 17.68 13.27
CA ARG A 252 -2.61 18.54 12.77
C ARG A 252 -2.44 18.84 11.28
N CYS A 253 -1.22 18.84 10.75
CA CYS A 253 -0.97 19.02 9.32
C CYS A 253 -1.37 17.78 8.51
N TYR A 254 -0.90 16.58 8.90
CA TYR A 254 -1.10 15.39 8.08
C TYR A 254 -2.42 14.64 8.29
N SER A 255 -3.32 15.14 9.13
CA SER A 255 -4.72 14.75 9.09
C SER A 255 -5.39 15.10 7.75
N CYS A 256 -4.87 16.12 7.06
CA CYS A 256 -5.42 16.61 5.79
C CYS A 256 -4.42 16.59 4.63
N HIS A 257 -3.11 16.57 4.91
CA HIS A 257 -2.05 16.68 3.91
C HIS A 257 -1.06 15.52 3.97
N GLN A 258 -0.66 14.98 2.82
CA GLN A 258 0.42 14.00 2.79
C GLN A 258 1.79 14.70 2.89
N VAL A 259 2.30 14.91 4.10
CA VAL A 259 3.63 15.51 4.28
C VAL A 259 4.73 14.51 3.91
N GLY A 260 5.71 14.96 3.14
CA GLY A 260 6.82 14.16 2.60
C GLY A 260 6.63 13.77 1.13
N ASP A 261 5.52 14.15 0.51
CA ASP A 261 5.37 14.09 -0.95
C ASP A 261 6.30 15.11 -1.65
N VAL A 262 6.31 15.10 -2.99
CA VAL A 262 7.11 16.06 -3.77
C VAL A 262 6.70 17.51 -3.47
N ALA A 263 5.41 17.79 -3.35
CA ALA A 263 4.90 19.14 -3.16
C ALA A 263 5.30 19.76 -1.81
N THR A 264 5.53 18.94 -0.79
CA THR A 264 5.94 19.40 0.56
C THR A 264 7.44 19.28 0.81
N ARG A 265 8.18 18.45 0.05
CA ARG A 265 9.65 18.38 0.15
C ARG A 265 10.40 19.27 -0.85
N ASP A 266 9.74 19.68 -1.93
CA ASP A 266 10.25 20.61 -2.94
C ASP A 266 9.33 21.85 -3.05
N LEU A 267 9.51 22.78 -2.12
CA LEU A 267 8.75 24.05 -2.10
C LEU A 267 9.20 25.05 -3.18
N SER A 268 10.18 24.70 -4.02
CA SER A 268 10.82 25.66 -4.95
C SER A 268 9.98 26.00 -6.16
N LYS A 269 9.09 25.11 -6.59
CA LYS A 269 8.51 25.21 -7.94
C LYS A 269 7.31 26.17 -8.06
N ASN A 270 6.59 26.45 -6.98
CA ASN A 270 5.25 27.05 -7.12
C ASN A 270 4.96 28.24 -6.17
N LEU A 271 5.89 28.62 -5.29
CA LEU A 271 5.63 29.68 -4.31
C LEU A 271 6.29 31.02 -4.65
N GLY A 272 7.22 31.06 -5.61
CA GLY A 272 8.03 32.25 -5.89
C GLY A 272 9.29 32.35 -5.01
N SER A 273 9.90 33.53 -4.97
CA SER A 273 11.17 33.78 -4.29
C SER A 273 10.98 34.30 -2.86
N TYR A 274 11.69 33.70 -1.91
CA TYR A 274 11.68 34.08 -0.49
C TYR A 274 13.10 34.13 0.06
N LYS A 275 13.32 34.87 1.13
CA LYS A 275 14.67 35.08 1.70
C LYS A 275 15.19 33.86 2.45
N SER A 276 14.29 32.99 2.92
CA SER A 276 14.64 31.75 3.60
C SER A 276 13.62 30.65 3.36
N SER A 277 14.00 29.39 3.56
CA SER A 277 13.07 28.27 3.52
C SER A 277 12.02 28.32 4.62
N LEU A 278 12.30 29.01 5.74
CA LEU A 278 11.29 29.24 6.78
C LEU A 278 10.20 30.20 6.30
N GLU A 279 10.56 31.28 5.60
CA GLU A 279 9.57 32.17 4.96
C GLU A 279 8.75 31.42 3.90
N LYS A 280 9.37 30.51 3.15
CA LYS A 280 8.65 29.63 2.20
C LYS A 280 7.61 28.79 2.92
N TRP A 281 7.95 28.17 4.04
CA TRP A 281 7.02 27.38 4.84
C TRP A 281 5.92 28.24 5.46
N ASP A 282 6.27 29.38 6.05
CA ASP A 282 5.31 30.32 6.63
C ASP A 282 4.29 30.80 5.58
N HIS A 283 4.70 31.00 4.33
CA HIS A 283 3.78 31.28 3.23
C HIS A 283 3.01 30.05 2.76
N HIS A 284 3.67 28.91 2.55
CA HIS A 284 3.06 27.67 2.06
C HIS A 284 1.82 27.26 2.85
N VAL A 285 1.90 27.33 4.19
CA VAL A 285 0.80 26.94 5.09
C VAL A 285 -0.36 27.96 5.10
N THR A 286 -0.23 29.11 4.44
CA THR A 286 -1.32 30.08 4.29
C THR A 286 -2.18 29.82 3.05
N MET A 287 -1.78 28.89 2.19
CA MET A 287 -2.46 28.66 0.92
C MET A 287 -3.76 27.88 1.09
N GLY A 288 -4.79 28.32 0.36
CA GLY A 288 -6.09 27.68 0.31
C GLY A 288 -7.03 28.04 1.47
N PRO A 289 -8.25 27.49 1.48
CA PRO A 289 -9.32 27.92 2.38
C PRO A 289 -9.04 27.70 3.87
N SER A 290 -8.27 26.67 4.21
CA SER A 290 -7.85 26.42 5.60
C SER A 290 -6.59 27.19 6.01
N GLY A 291 -6.08 28.06 5.13
CA GLY A 291 -4.82 28.80 5.30
C GLY A 291 -4.68 29.53 6.64
N PRO A 292 -5.67 30.32 7.09
CA PRO A 292 -5.58 31.00 8.38
C PRO A 292 -5.38 30.04 9.57
N GLY A 293 -6.11 28.92 9.61
CA GLY A 293 -5.99 27.92 10.66
C GLY A 293 -4.68 27.13 10.58
N MET A 294 -4.25 26.77 9.38
CA MET A 294 -2.97 26.10 9.16
C MET A 294 -1.78 26.99 9.55
N ALA A 295 -1.81 28.27 9.19
CA ALA A 295 -0.80 29.25 9.58
C ALA A 295 -0.78 29.46 11.11
N ALA A 296 -1.93 29.49 11.77
CA ALA A 296 -1.99 29.58 13.23
C ALA A 296 -1.36 28.35 13.91
N ASN A 297 -1.70 27.14 13.46
CA ASN A 297 -1.11 25.90 13.98
C ASN A 297 0.42 25.87 13.76
N PHE A 298 0.88 26.26 12.57
CA PHE A 298 2.32 26.29 12.27
C PHE A 298 3.06 27.32 13.13
N LYS A 299 2.45 28.50 13.36
CA LYS A 299 3.01 29.52 14.26
C LYS A 299 2.98 29.12 15.73
N ALA A 300 2.03 28.27 16.16
CA ALA A 300 1.97 27.75 17.53
C ALA A 300 3.22 26.92 17.90
N MET A 301 3.93 26.39 16.91
CA MET A 301 5.23 25.73 17.09
C MET A 301 6.39 26.70 17.36
N GLY A 302 6.17 28.01 17.34
CA GLY A 302 7.18 29.02 17.65
C GLY A 302 8.47 28.90 16.83
N ALA A 303 9.62 28.98 17.51
CA ALA A 303 10.93 28.81 16.89
C ALA A 303 11.16 27.37 16.37
N GLN A 304 10.53 26.36 16.99
CA GLN A 304 10.69 24.95 16.62
C GLN A 304 10.17 24.62 15.21
N ARG A 305 9.26 25.43 14.64
CA ARG A 305 8.78 25.24 13.25
C ARG A 305 9.91 25.35 12.20
N LYS A 306 11.06 25.95 12.56
CA LYS A 306 12.27 25.97 11.72
C LYS A 306 12.73 24.56 11.32
N ALA A 307 12.37 23.52 12.08
CA ALA A 307 12.65 22.13 11.74
C ALA A 307 12.15 21.74 10.33
N TYR A 308 11.04 22.31 9.86
CA TYR A 308 10.51 22.06 8.52
C TYR A 308 11.39 22.68 7.43
N ALA A 309 11.89 23.90 7.67
CA ALA A 309 12.86 24.56 6.78
C ALA A 309 14.16 23.75 6.72
N ASP A 310 14.71 23.38 7.87
CA ASP A 310 15.94 22.56 7.96
C ASP A 310 15.77 21.18 7.33
N TRP A 311 14.55 20.63 7.36
CA TRP A 311 14.21 19.38 6.69
C TRP A 311 14.22 19.52 5.17
N THR A 312 13.57 20.55 4.62
CA THR A 312 13.57 20.81 3.18
C THR A 312 14.96 21.21 2.66
N ASP A 313 15.72 21.99 3.42
CA ASP A 313 17.08 22.42 3.06
C ASP A 313 18.02 21.23 2.97
N ARG A 314 18.01 20.34 3.97
CA ARG A 314 18.81 19.10 3.93
C ARG A 314 18.46 18.22 2.73
N ILE A 315 17.18 18.13 2.34
CA ILE A 315 16.76 17.37 1.16
C ILE A 315 17.29 18.02 -0.13
N ALA A 316 17.22 19.34 -0.23
CA ALA A 316 17.78 20.10 -1.35
C ALA A 316 19.30 19.92 -1.46
N GLU A 317 20.01 19.88 -0.33
CA GLU A 317 21.46 19.58 -0.22
C GLU A 317 21.81 18.12 -0.52
N GLY A 318 20.82 17.25 -0.68
CA GLY A 318 21.01 15.86 -1.13
C GLY A 318 20.64 14.80 -0.12
N ALA A 319 20.11 15.13 1.06
CA ALA A 319 19.61 14.14 2.00
C ALA A 319 18.45 13.34 1.42
N TYR A 320 18.44 12.04 1.69
CA TYR A 320 17.37 11.12 1.30
C TYR A 320 17.20 10.00 2.35
N PRO A 321 16.03 9.33 2.41
CA PRO A 321 15.82 8.19 3.29
C PRO A 321 16.76 7.03 2.91
N LYS A 322 17.66 6.67 3.83
CA LYS A 322 18.69 5.66 3.57
C LYS A 322 18.16 4.22 3.64
N THR A 323 17.08 4.01 4.40
CA THR A 323 16.44 2.69 4.53
C THR A 323 15.40 2.55 3.44
N ALA A 324 15.58 1.54 2.57
CA ALA A 324 14.58 1.18 1.60
C ALA A 324 13.34 0.59 2.31
N PRO A 325 12.11 0.97 1.91
CA PRO A 325 10.94 0.27 2.40
C PRO A 325 10.97 -1.20 1.96
N PRO A 326 10.40 -2.11 2.76
CA PRO A 326 10.30 -3.51 2.37
C PRO A 326 9.40 -3.65 1.14
N ARG A 327 9.79 -4.53 0.23
CA ARG A 327 8.90 -4.96 -0.86
C ARG A 327 7.90 -5.99 -0.34
N PRO A 328 6.71 -6.11 -0.95
CA PRO A 328 5.84 -7.26 -0.80
C PRO A 328 6.60 -8.60 -0.91
N THR A 329 6.35 -9.54 -0.01
CA THR A 329 6.96 -10.89 0.04
C THR A 329 5.96 -12.03 0.18
N GLY A 330 4.79 -11.80 0.78
CA GLY A 330 3.77 -12.80 1.06
C GLY A 330 2.47 -12.62 0.28
N VAL A 331 1.34 -12.89 0.95
CA VAL A 331 -0.02 -12.88 0.37
C VAL A 331 -0.41 -11.53 -0.22
N GLU A 332 0.19 -10.44 0.27
CA GLU A 332 0.01 -9.09 -0.27
C GLU A 332 0.40 -8.97 -1.76
N ARG A 333 1.17 -9.93 -2.29
CA ARG A 333 1.48 -9.99 -3.73
C ARG A 333 0.28 -10.38 -4.60
N ASN A 334 -0.76 -10.94 -3.99
CA ASN A 334 -2.01 -11.29 -4.68
C ASN A 334 -2.97 -10.09 -4.80
N LEU A 335 -2.58 -8.90 -4.35
CA LEU A 335 -3.39 -7.70 -4.49
C LEU A 335 -3.45 -7.24 -5.95
N VAL A 336 -4.68 -7.06 -6.44
CA VAL A 336 -4.98 -6.38 -7.70
C VAL A 336 -5.69 -5.08 -7.34
N ILE A 337 -5.13 -3.97 -7.80
CA ILE A 337 -5.67 -2.65 -7.51
C ILE A 337 -6.12 -2.00 -8.82
N SER A 338 -7.41 -1.72 -8.91
CA SER A 338 -7.97 -0.85 -9.95
C SER A 338 -8.14 0.56 -9.40
N MET A 339 -7.69 1.56 -10.15
CA MET A 339 -7.79 2.97 -9.80
C MET A 339 -8.43 3.75 -10.95
N TRP A 340 -9.34 4.65 -10.60
CA TRP A 340 -9.96 5.59 -11.52
C TRP A 340 -9.65 7.01 -11.08
N ASP A 341 -9.37 7.89 -12.05
CA ASP A 341 -9.42 9.34 -11.87
C ASP A 341 -10.89 9.77 -11.99
N TRP A 342 -11.46 10.31 -10.92
CA TRP A 342 -12.87 10.68 -10.84
C TRP A 342 -13.05 11.96 -10.02
N ALA A 343 -14.13 12.70 -10.30
CA ALA A 343 -14.32 14.11 -9.93
C ALA A 343 -13.49 15.09 -10.80
N LEU A 344 -13.24 16.31 -10.32
CA LEU A 344 -12.54 17.36 -11.06
C LEU A 344 -11.05 17.40 -10.68
N PRO A 345 -10.15 17.86 -11.57
CA PRO A 345 -8.74 18.10 -11.23
C PRO A 345 -8.52 19.07 -10.06
N THR A 346 -9.51 19.93 -9.78
CA THR A 346 -9.54 20.90 -8.69
C THR A 346 -10.28 20.39 -7.45
N SER A 347 -10.91 19.21 -7.54
CA SER A 347 -11.61 18.59 -6.43
C SER A 347 -10.64 18.28 -5.29
N ARG A 348 -11.08 18.61 -4.08
CA ARG A 348 -10.33 18.38 -2.84
C ARG A 348 -11.31 17.99 -1.75
N ARG A 349 -10.81 17.27 -0.75
CA ARG A 349 -11.54 16.82 0.44
C ARG A 349 -12.86 16.15 0.07
N GLY A 350 -12.85 14.83 0.09
CA GLY A 350 -14.06 14.07 -0.11
C GLY A 350 -14.18 12.93 0.88
N ASP A 351 -15.36 12.37 0.88
CA ASP A 351 -15.73 11.15 1.57
C ASP A 351 -16.55 10.30 0.61
N VAL A 352 -16.62 9.00 0.83
CA VAL A 352 -17.14 8.04 -0.15
C VAL A 352 -18.10 7.03 0.46
N ALA A 353 -19.20 6.79 -0.25
CA ALA A 353 -20.15 5.73 0.02
C ALA A 353 -20.10 4.74 -1.14
N ALA A 354 -19.53 3.56 -0.89
CA ALA A 354 -19.48 2.47 -1.85
C ALA A 354 -20.57 1.42 -1.59
N THR A 355 -21.18 1.38 -0.41
CA THR A 355 -22.21 0.42 -0.01
C THR A 355 -22.84 0.84 1.32
N ASP A 356 -23.89 0.14 1.76
CA ASP A 356 -24.36 0.26 3.14
C ASP A 356 -23.37 -0.44 4.07
N GLU A 357 -22.77 0.31 5.00
CA GLU A 357 -21.75 -0.22 5.93
C GLU A 357 -22.26 -1.38 6.80
N ARG A 358 -23.57 -1.50 6.96
CA ARG A 358 -24.22 -2.60 7.70
C ARG A 358 -24.37 -3.86 6.87
N ASN A 359 -24.34 -3.74 5.53
CA ASN A 359 -24.39 -4.85 4.58
C ASN A 359 -23.43 -4.60 3.39
N PRO A 360 -22.11 -4.82 3.57
CA PRO A 360 -21.11 -4.40 2.59
C PRO A 360 -21.20 -5.07 1.22
N THR A 361 -21.91 -6.19 1.10
CA THR A 361 -22.08 -6.92 -0.16
C THR A 361 -23.27 -6.41 -0.99
N MET A 362 -24.12 -5.54 -0.43
CA MET A 362 -25.34 -5.08 -1.09
C MET A 362 -25.07 -4.34 -2.41
N ASN A 363 -23.97 -3.58 -2.47
CA ASN A 363 -23.60 -2.78 -3.64
C ASN A 363 -22.33 -3.30 -4.33
N ALA A 364 -22.13 -4.63 -4.34
CA ALA A 364 -20.98 -5.24 -5.01
C ALA A 364 -20.92 -4.81 -6.48
N ASN A 365 -19.79 -4.20 -6.88
CA ASN A 365 -19.57 -3.63 -8.22
C ASN A 365 -20.62 -2.59 -8.66
N GLY A 366 -21.38 -2.02 -7.72
CA GLY A 366 -22.35 -0.97 -8.00
C GLY A 366 -21.71 0.42 -8.09
N LEU A 367 -22.55 1.44 -8.23
CA LEU A 367 -22.10 2.82 -8.30
C LEU A 367 -21.50 3.26 -6.96
N ILE A 368 -20.41 4.02 -7.04
CA ILE A 368 -19.70 4.58 -5.89
C ILE A 368 -19.89 6.10 -5.89
N TYR A 369 -20.19 6.65 -4.72
CA TYR A 369 -20.58 8.06 -4.57
C TYR A 369 -19.59 8.80 -3.69
N GLY A 370 -18.94 9.82 -4.23
CA GLY A 370 -17.96 10.65 -3.53
C GLY A 370 -18.52 12.05 -3.32
N SER A 371 -18.75 12.45 -2.08
CA SER A 371 -19.12 13.84 -1.79
C SER A 371 -17.85 14.70 -1.81
N ILE A 372 -17.81 15.73 -2.64
CA ILE A 372 -16.62 16.56 -2.82
C ILE A 372 -16.89 17.96 -2.30
N GLN A 373 -16.25 18.23 -1.16
CA GLN A 373 -16.41 19.47 -0.42
C GLN A 373 -16.06 20.71 -1.25
N GLY A 374 -14.90 20.66 -1.92
CA GLY A 374 -14.32 21.83 -2.59
C GLY A 374 -15.05 22.28 -3.86
N SER A 375 -15.97 21.47 -4.39
CA SER A 375 -16.61 21.71 -5.69
C SER A 375 -18.15 21.66 -5.63
N ASP A 376 -18.72 21.40 -4.45
CA ASP A 376 -20.17 21.19 -4.24
C ASP A 376 -20.77 20.15 -5.21
N ILE A 377 -20.09 19.02 -5.38
CA ILE A 377 -20.56 17.92 -6.23
C ILE A 377 -20.64 16.63 -5.45
N LEU A 378 -21.56 15.77 -5.86
CA LEU A 378 -21.52 14.34 -5.64
C LEU A 378 -20.92 13.70 -6.90
N ALA A 379 -19.66 13.30 -6.85
CA ALA A 379 -19.03 12.51 -7.90
C ALA A 379 -19.57 11.09 -7.87
N VAL A 380 -19.76 10.49 -9.03
CA VAL A 380 -20.27 9.13 -9.18
C VAL A 380 -19.32 8.36 -10.07
N LEU A 381 -18.89 7.17 -9.63
CA LEU A 381 -18.06 6.23 -10.39
C LEU A 381 -18.88 4.96 -10.66
N ASP A 382 -18.96 4.56 -11.93
CA ASP A 382 -19.40 3.23 -12.35
C ASP A 382 -18.16 2.38 -12.65
N PRO A 383 -17.73 1.51 -11.72
CA PRO A 383 -16.51 0.71 -11.90
C PRO A 383 -16.66 -0.38 -12.97
N ARG A 384 -17.88 -0.75 -13.36
CA ARG A 384 -18.12 -1.75 -14.42
C ARG A 384 -17.98 -1.15 -15.81
N LYS A 385 -18.41 0.10 -15.96
CA LYS A 385 -18.31 0.83 -17.23
C LYS A 385 -17.03 1.65 -17.36
N ASN A 386 -16.29 1.84 -16.26
CA ASN A 386 -15.16 2.77 -16.19
C ASN A 386 -15.61 4.20 -16.54
N GLU A 387 -16.79 4.59 -16.05
CA GLU A 387 -17.42 5.88 -16.32
C GLU A 387 -17.51 6.71 -15.05
N THR A 388 -17.43 8.03 -15.20
CA THR A 388 -17.65 8.97 -14.11
C THR A 388 -18.70 10.00 -14.49
N SER A 389 -19.49 10.43 -13.51
CA SER A 389 -20.43 11.54 -13.66
C SER A 389 -20.45 12.38 -12.40
N MET A 390 -21.12 13.54 -12.45
CA MET A 390 -21.16 14.48 -11.33
C MET A 390 -22.56 15.05 -11.19
N ILE A 391 -23.04 15.11 -9.95
CA ILE A 391 -24.30 15.76 -9.58
C ILE A 391 -23.92 17.03 -8.81
N LYS A 392 -24.33 18.21 -9.32
CA LYS A 392 -24.17 19.46 -8.57
C LYS A 392 -25.10 19.44 -7.37
N ILE A 393 -24.55 19.64 -6.17
CA ILE A 393 -25.33 19.71 -4.94
C ILE A 393 -25.87 21.14 -4.80
N PRO A 394 -27.19 21.34 -4.82
CA PRO A 394 -27.78 22.67 -4.75
C PRO A 394 -27.57 23.30 -3.37
N SER A 395 -27.38 24.63 -3.35
CA SER A 395 -27.38 25.42 -2.12
C SER A 395 -27.84 26.84 -2.43
N ASN A 396 -28.71 27.37 -1.55
CA ASN A 396 -29.09 28.78 -1.54
C ASN A 396 -28.22 29.60 -0.57
N GLY A 397 -27.22 28.98 0.05
CA GLY A 397 -26.30 29.62 0.96
C GLY A 397 -25.33 30.60 0.26
N PRO A 398 -24.74 31.53 1.03
CA PRO A 398 -23.67 32.36 0.51
C PRO A 398 -22.43 31.52 0.20
N MET A 399 -21.49 32.12 -0.53
CA MET A 399 -20.18 31.53 -0.78
C MET A 399 -19.37 31.47 0.52
N ILE A 400 -18.70 30.35 0.78
CA ILE A 400 -18.00 30.11 2.06
C ILE A 400 -16.53 30.55 2.01
N ASP A 401 -15.87 30.41 0.84
CA ASP A 401 -14.44 30.65 0.66
C ASP A 401 -14.16 31.66 -0.48
N SER A 402 -14.84 32.81 -0.50
CA SER A 402 -14.67 33.84 -1.57
C SER A 402 -13.31 34.55 -1.54
N ASP A 403 -12.73 34.66 -0.35
CA ASP A 403 -11.58 35.53 -0.04
C ASP A 403 -10.30 34.72 0.19
N THR A 404 -9.96 33.89 -0.79
CA THR A 404 -8.76 33.05 -0.74
C THR A 404 -7.62 33.63 -1.59
N PRO A 405 -6.34 33.38 -1.23
CA PRO A 405 -5.20 33.82 -2.04
C PRO A 405 -5.20 33.14 -3.42
N ALA A 406 -4.42 33.65 -4.39
CA ALA A 406 -4.26 32.97 -5.67
C ALA A 406 -3.62 31.58 -5.48
N SER A 407 -4.10 30.58 -6.21
CA SER A 407 -3.54 29.22 -6.15
C SER A 407 -2.13 29.19 -6.74
N PRO A 408 -1.16 28.54 -6.09
CA PRO A 408 0.17 28.29 -6.65
C PRO A 408 0.16 27.46 -7.95
N TYR A 409 -0.92 26.72 -8.20
CA TYR A 409 -1.05 25.79 -9.32
C TYR A 409 -2.05 26.26 -10.37
N TRP A 410 -3.11 26.94 -9.93
CA TRP A 410 -4.25 27.33 -10.77
C TRP A 410 -4.37 28.86 -10.93
N GLY A 411 -3.40 29.61 -10.40
CA GLY A 411 -3.35 31.07 -10.51
C GLY A 411 -4.57 31.74 -9.88
N THR A 412 -5.18 32.67 -10.62
CA THR A 412 -6.33 33.46 -10.16
C THR A 412 -7.68 32.78 -10.38
N GLU A 413 -7.70 31.54 -10.89
CA GLU A 413 -8.93 30.77 -11.03
C GLU A 413 -9.58 30.52 -9.66
N LYS A 414 -10.90 30.75 -9.58
CA LYS A 414 -11.68 30.66 -8.35
C LYS A 414 -12.09 29.22 -8.03
N ILE A 415 -11.09 28.35 -7.83
CA ILE A 415 -11.26 26.90 -7.69
C ILE A 415 -11.78 26.42 -6.32
N TRP A 416 -11.88 27.31 -5.33
CA TRP A 416 -12.30 26.96 -3.96
C TRP A 416 -13.67 27.51 -3.57
N GLU A 417 -14.30 28.29 -4.46
CA GLU A 417 -15.60 28.88 -4.20
C GLU A 417 -16.68 27.80 -4.10
N ARG A 418 -17.13 27.55 -2.88
CA ARG A 418 -18.16 26.55 -2.54
C ARG A 418 -19.30 27.17 -1.74
N LYS A 419 -20.46 26.54 -1.79
CA LYS A 419 -21.73 26.99 -1.17
C LYS A 419 -22.46 25.90 -0.39
N SER A 420 -22.39 24.63 -0.82
CA SER A 420 -23.11 23.53 -0.16
C SER A 420 -22.25 22.80 0.86
N ASP A 421 -20.92 22.74 0.66
CA ASP A 421 -19.99 22.11 1.60
C ASP A 421 -20.35 20.66 1.99
N PRO A 422 -20.63 19.77 1.01
CA PRO A 422 -20.99 18.39 1.32
C PRO A 422 -19.85 17.68 2.05
N ARG A 423 -20.19 16.87 3.06
CA ARG A 423 -19.18 16.24 3.94
C ARG A 423 -19.07 14.75 3.78
N SER A 424 -20.18 14.04 3.95
CA SER A 424 -20.18 12.58 4.01
C SER A 424 -21.42 12.04 3.31
N PRO A 425 -21.24 11.22 2.26
CA PRO A 425 -22.34 10.45 1.73
C PRO A 425 -22.52 9.16 2.55
N ALA A 426 -23.74 8.65 2.64
CA ALA A 426 -24.03 7.33 3.19
C ALA A 426 -25.04 6.60 2.30
N MET A 427 -24.88 5.29 2.15
CA MET A 427 -25.84 4.45 1.44
C MET A 427 -26.66 3.64 2.43
N ASP A 428 -27.98 3.58 2.24
CA ASP A 428 -28.85 2.74 3.05
C ASP A 428 -29.15 1.38 2.39
N SER A 429 -29.87 0.52 3.10
CA SER A 429 -30.16 -0.86 2.70
C SER A 429 -31.05 -0.98 1.45
N HIS A 430 -31.59 0.12 0.95
CA HIS A 430 -32.39 0.18 -0.28
C HIS A 430 -31.59 0.79 -1.44
N GLY A 431 -30.28 1.02 -1.26
CA GLY A 431 -29.41 1.63 -2.26
C GLY A 431 -29.60 3.14 -2.40
N ARG A 432 -30.30 3.81 -1.48
CA ARG A 432 -30.47 5.27 -1.51
C ARG A 432 -29.24 5.93 -0.91
N VAL A 433 -28.79 7.01 -1.54
CA VAL A 433 -27.64 7.80 -1.10
C VAL A 433 -28.12 9.06 -0.39
N TRP A 434 -27.60 9.29 0.81
CA TRP A 434 -27.85 10.43 1.68
C TRP A 434 -26.58 11.27 1.74
N VAL A 435 -26.69 12.59 1.63
CA VAL A 435 -25.54 13.53 1.61
C VAL A 435 -25.82 14.72 2.52
#